data_AF-A0AAD0NSA6-F1
#
_entry.id   AF-A0AAD0NSA6-F1
#
_cell.length_a   1.000
_cell.length_b   1.000
_cell.length_c   1.000
_cell.angle_alpha   90.00
_cell.angle_beta   90.00
_cell.angle_gamma   90.00
#
_symmetry.space_group_name_H-M   'P 1'
#
loop_
_entity.id
_entity.type
_entity.pdbx_description
1 polymer ?
#
loop_
_entity_poly.entity_id
_entity_poly.type
_entity_poly.pdbx_seq_one_letter_code
_entity_poly.pdbx_strand_id
1 'polypeptide(L)'
;MDAEEVDFRSASPRARPLKVVAAALDPDHEPGVSREGESYPVLLKLSRVLDPEEARLILERNPFLHASAGSRKLIAMDTSVETLREQKDRLQLLLAEVEADALAEQARRRSEEHRAAEERVAELRRRNNVLGEIEW
;
A
#
# COMPACT_ATOMS: atom_id res chain seq x y z
N MET A 1 -4.62 -29.06 -24.73
CA MET A 1 -4.44 -28.53 -23.37
C MET A 1 -4.62 -27.04 -23.51
N ASP A 2 -5.85 -26.60 -23.38
CA ASP A 2 -6.23 -25.20 -23.47
C ASP A 2 -5.55 -24.44 -22.33
N ALA A 3 -4.83 -23.39 -22.71
CA ALA A 3 -4.45 -22.36 -21.77
C ALA A 3 -5.76 -21.79 -21.24
N GLU A 4 -6.07 -22.12 -19.99
CA GLU A 4 -7.12 -21.44 -19.24
C GLU A 4 -6.78 -19.95 -19.28
N GLU A 5 -7.47 -19.26 -20.18
CA GLU A 5 -7.59 -17.82 -20.23
C GLU A 5 -8.26 -17.44 -18.91
N VAL A 6 -7.44 -17.29 -17.86
CA VAL A 6 -7.89 -16.81 -16.57
C VAL A 6 -8.48 -15.43 -16.83
N ASP A 7 -9.80 -15.38 -16.91
CA ASP A 7 -10.54 -14.15 -17.04
C ASP A 7 -10.46 -13.41 -15.70
N PHE A 8 -9.38 -12.63 -15.52
CA PHE A 8 -9.10 -11.77 -14.36
C PHE A 8 -10.14 -10.62 -14.19
N ARG A 9 -11.25 -10.62 -14.93
CA ARG A 9 -12.26 -9.55 -14.91
C ARG A 9 -13.19 -9.57 -13.70
N SER A 10 -13.04 -10.51 -12.77
CA SER A 10 -13.49 -10.36 -11.39
C SER A 10 -12.43 -9.67 -10.51
N ALA A 11 -11.87 -8.57 -11.02
CA ALA A 11 -10.77 -7.83 -10.42
C ALA A 11 -11.14 -7.37 -9.00
N SER A 12 -10.58 -8.07 -8.01
CA SER A 12 -10.63 -7.71 -6.60
C SER A 12 -10.40 -6.20 -6.44
N PRO A 13 -11.13 -5.48 -5.58
CA PRO A 13 -10.94 -4.03 -5.39
C PRO A 13 -9.49 -3.61 -5.09
N ARG A 14 -8.68 -4.56 -4.60
CA ARG A 14 -7.23 -4.44 -4.37
C ARG A 14 -6.35 -4.46 -5.61
N ALA A 15 -6.83 -5.00 -6.73
CA ALA A 15 -6.06 -5.10 -7.98
C ALA A 15 -6.07 -3.81 -8.82
N ARG A 16 -6.80 -2.79 -8.36
CA ARG A 16 -6.85 -1.49 -9.06
C ARG A 16 -5.68 -0.62 -8.60
N PRO A 17 -4.99 0.06 -9.51
CA PRO A 17 -3.88 0.94 -9.14
C PRO A 17 -4.36 2.07 -8.23
N LEU A 18 -3.50 2.45 -7.29
CA LEU A 18 -3.76 3.53 -6.35
C LEU A 18 -3.77 4.88 -7.07
N LYS A 19 -4.91 5.57 -7.10
CA LYS A 19 -5.09 6.82 -7.85
C LYS A 19 -5.96 7.82 -7.11
N VAL A 20 -5.63 9.10 -7.23
CA VAL A 20 -6.52 10.18 -6.82
C VAL A 20 -7.64 10.38 -7.83
N VAL A 21 -8.87 10.22 -7.34
CA VAL A 21 -10.13 10.37 -8.10
C VAL A 21 -10.69 11.77 -7.93
N ALA A 22 -10.63 12.33 -6.73
CA ALA A 22 -11.15 13.65 -6.42
C ALA A 22 -10.31 14.34 -5.34
N ALA A 23 -10.35 15.66 -5.34
CA ALA A 23 -9.76 16.53 -4.33
C ALA A 23 -10.82 17.55 -3.90
N ALA A 24 -11.01 17.72 -2.60
CA ALA A 24 -11.94 18.69 -2.01
C ALA A 24 -11.39 19.18 -0.67
N LEU A 25 -11.80 20.36 -0.20
CA LEU A 25 -11.43 20.81 1.14
C LEU A 25 -11.92 19.81 2.19
N ASP A 26 -11.13 19.57 3.23
CA ASP A 26 -11.54 18.70 4.33
C ASP A 26 -12.62 19.40 5.19
N PRO A 27 -13.88 18.94 5.17
CA PRO A 27 -14.97 19.60 5.88
C PRO A 27 -14.90 19.43 7.40
N ASP A 28 -14.16 18.41 7.87
CA ASP A 28 -14.02 18.10 9.29
C ASP A 28 -12.85 18.86 9.94
N HIS A 29 -12.10 19.66 9.15
CA HIS A 29 -10.98 20.43 9.66
C HIS A 29 -11.40 21.84 10.08
N GLU A 30 -11.12 22.19 11.34
CA GLU A 30 -11.34 23.55 11.84
C GLU A 30 -10.29 24.50 11.24
N PRO A 31 -10.69 25.64 10.66
CA PRO A 31 -9.72 26.58 10.08
C PRO A 31 -8.80 27.14 11.18
N GLY A 32 -7.51 26.90 11.03
CA GLY A 32 -6.48 27.53 11.86
C GLY A 32 -6.48 29.05 11.72
N VAL A 33 -6.01 29.75 12.76
CA VAL A 33 -6.14 31.21 12.95
C VAL A 33 -5.31 32.06 11.95
N SER A 34 -4.55 31.46 11.04
CA SER A 34 -3.65 32.22 10.15
C SER A 34 -4.35 32.71 8.88
N ARG A 35 -4.69 33.99 8.89
CA ARG A 35 -5.01 34.80 7.70
C ARG A 35 -3.71 35.35 7.11
N GLU A 36 -3.16 34.68 6.10
CA GLU A 36 -2.37 35.24 4.99
C GLU A 36 -1.72 34.07 4.20
N GLY A 37 -2.17 33.81 2.97
CA GLY A 37 -1.62 32.75 2.10
C GLY A 37 -2.29 31.38 2.26
N GLU A 38 -3.62 31.37 2.39
CA GLU A 38 -4.51 30.28 2.80
C GLU A 38 -4.20 28.90 2.19
N SER A 39 -3.37 28.14 2.89
CA SER A 39 -3.20 26.71 2.69
C SER A 39 -4.19 25.97 3.59
N TYR A 40 -5.01 25.09 3.00
CA TYR A 40 -6.04 24.32 3.71
C TYR A 40 -5.76 22.82 3.57
N PRO A 41 -6.21 22.00 4.53
CA PRO A 41 -6.19 20.57 4.31
C PRO A 41 -7.17 20.21 3.21
N VAL A 42 -6.67 19.44 2.26
CA VAL A 42 -7.43 18.95 1.12
C VAL A 42 -7.55 17.44 1.24
N LEU A 43 -8.79 17.00 1.27
CA LEU A 43 -9.19 15.61 1.20
C LEU A 43 -9.01 15.08 -0.22
N LEU A 44 -8.13 14.10 -0.37
CA LEU A 44 -7.91 13.31 -1.57
C LEU A 44 -8.67 11.98 -1.47
N LYS A 45 -9.57 11.75 -2.43
CA LYS A 45 -10.31 10.49 -2.57
C LYS A 45 -9.53 9.54 -3.46
N LEU A 46 -9.24 8.35 -2.95
CA LEU A 46 -8.49 7.31 -3.64
C LEU A 46 -9.41 6.33 -4.40
N SER A 47 -8.85 5.67 -5.41
CA SER A 47 -9.49 4.64 -6.22
C SER A 47 -9.83 3.38 -5.43
N ARG A 48 -9.03 3.06 -4.41
CA ARG A 48 -9.21 1.91 -3.53
C ARG A 48 -8.79 2.23 -2.10
N VAL A 49 -9.01 1.28 -1.22
CA VAL A 49 -8.59 1.33 0.19
C VAL A 49 -7.07 1.18 0.26
N LEU A 50 -6.42 1.99 1.09
CA LEU A 50 -5.01 1.86 1.41
C LEU A 50 -4.77 0.64 2.29
N ASP A 51 -3.85 -0.21 1.86
CA ASP A 51 -3.32 -1.28 2.71
C ASP A 51 -2.37 -0.70 3.78
N PRO A 52 -2.17 -1.39 4.92
CA PRO A 52 -1.38 -0.86 6.03
C PRO A 52 0.05 -0.46 5.66
N GLU A 53 0.74 -1.30 4.89
CA GLU A 53 2.08 -1.02 4.37
C GLU A 53 2.12 0.24 3.51
N GLU A 54 1.14 0.43 2.63
CA GLU A 54 1.06 1.60 1.76
C GLU A 54 0.83 2.88 2.55
N ALA A 55 -0.11 2.85 3.50
CA ALA A 55 -0.39 4.00 4.36
C ALA A 55 0.86 4.40 5.16
N ARG A 56 1.60 3.41 5.67
CA ARG A 56 2.87 3.64 6.36
C ARG A 56 3.92 4.25 5.44
N LEU A 57 4.12 3.70 4.24
CA LEU A 57 5.09 4.20 3.27
C LEU A 57 4.76 5.62 2.79
N ILE A 58 3.47 5.95 2.62
CA ILE A 58 3.04 7.31 2.29
C ILE A 58 3.45 8.28 3.40
N LEU A 59 3.19 7.95 4.66
CA LEU A 59 3.54 8.78 5.82
C LEU A 59 5.07 8.94 5.96
N GLU A 60 5.84 7.88 5.70
CA GLU A 60 7.31 7.92 5.77
C GLU A 60 7.92 8.79 4.66
N ARG A 61 7.32 8.82 3.47
CA ARG A 61 7.87 9.55 2.31
C ARG A 61 7.35 10.96 2.13
N ASN A 62 6.16 11.26 2.65
CA ASN A 62 5.50 12.54 2.41
C ASN A 62 5.03 13.13 3.74
N PRO A 63 5.75 14.12 4.29
CA PRO A 63 5.35 14.74 5.56
C PRO A 63 4.03 15.53 5.45
N PHE A 64 3.63 15.91 4.24
CA PHE A 64 2.42 16.67 3.95
C PHE A 64 1.21 15.79 3.59
N LEU A 65 1.37 14.47 3.42
CA LEU A 65 0.28 13.55 3.13
C LEU A 65 0.00 12.67 4.35
N HIS A 66 -1.20 12.79 4.91
CA HIS A 66 -1.69 11.93 5.96
C HIS A 66 -2.55 10.82 5.38
N ALA A 67 -2.09 9.59 5.55
CA ALA A 67 -2.75 8.38 5.12
C ALA A 67 -3.20 7.56 6.34
N SER A 68 -4.37 6.93 6.23
CA SER A 68 -4.86 5.98 7.23
C SER A 68 -5.14 4.63 6.59
N ALA A 69 -4.59 3.57 7.17
CA ALA A 69 -4.85 2.21 6.74
C ALA A 69 -6.35 1.90 6.80
N GLY A 70 -6.87 1.17 5.81
CA GLY A 70 -8.30 0.86 5.75
C GLY A 70 -9.18 2.01 5.25
N SER A 71 -8.59 3.17 4.93
CA SER A 71 -9.31 4.34 4.39
C SER A 71 -9.13 4.48 2.87
N ARG A 72 -10.11 5.09 2.20
CA ARG A 72 -10.00 5.60 0.82
C ARG A 72 -9.72 7.10 0.78
N LYS A 73 -9.43 7.69 1.94
CA LYS A 73 -9.18 9.12 2.12
C LYS A 73 -7.71 9.30 2.45
N LEU A 74 -7.11 10.31 1.85
CA LEU A 74 -5.80 10.83 2.17
C LEU A 74 -5.95 12.34 2.39
N ILE A 75 -5.28 12.91 3.37
CA ILE A 75 -5.38 14.34 3.69
C ILE A 75 -4.05 14.98 3.30
N ALA A 76 -4.08 15.95 2.41
CA ALA A 76 -2.92 16.77 2.08
C ALA A 76 -2.97 18.05 2.90
N MET A 77 -1.98 18.27 3.76
CA MET A 77 -1.85 19.47 4.58
C MET A 77 -1.22 20.60 3.78
N ASP A 78 -1.44 21.84 4.23
CA ASP A 78 -0.76 23.03 3.74
C ASP A 78 -0.76 23.16 2.21
N THR A 79 -1.90 22.85 1.58
CA THR A 79 -2.03 22.91 0.11
C THR A 79 -3.39 23.50 -0.33
N SER A 80 -3.63 23.58 -1.64
CA SER A 80 -4.92 24.00 -2.20
C SER A 80 -5.42 22.96 -3.21
N VAL A 81 -6.73 22.98 -3.48
CA VAL A 81 -7.35 22.06 -4.44
C VAL A 81 -6.76 22.28 -5.84
N GLU A 82 -6.48 23.53 -6.21
CA GLU A 82 -5.86 23.95 -7.45
C GLU A 82 -4.44 23.38 -7.57
N THR A 83 -3.62 23.57 -6.52
CA THR A 83 -2.26 23.03 -6.46
C THR A 83 -2.25 21.51 -6.61
N LEU A 84 -3.18 20.79 -5.97
CA LEU A 84 -3.26 19.34 -6.11
C LEU A 84 -3.77 18.89 -7.48
N ARG A 85 -4.61 19.69 -8.15
CA ARG A 85 -5.02 19.40 -9.53
C ARG A 85 -3.85 19.56 -10.49
N GLU A 86 -3.02 20.57 -10.30
CA GLU A 86 -1.80 20.79 -11.08
C GLU A 86 -0.73 19.72 -10.81
N GLN A 87 -0.55 19.33 -9.56
CA GLN A 87 0.43 18.30 -9.15
C GLN A 87 -0.14 16.87 -9.20
N LYS A 88 -1.34 16.68 -9.77
CA LYS A 88 -2.04 15.39 -9.76
C LYS A 88 -1.20 14.26 -10.32
N ASP A 89 -0.54 14.48 -11.46
CA ASP A 89 0.25 13.45 -12.13
C ASP A 89 1.48 13.07 -11.31
N ARG A 90 2.16 14.05 -10.70
CA ARG A 90 3.26 13.82 -9.77
C ARG A 90 2.81 13.01 -8.56
N LEU A 91 1.65 13.35 -8.01
CA LEU A 91 1.09 12.62 -6.87
C LEU A 91 0.67 11.20 -7.26
N GLN A 92 0.16 10.99 -8.48
CA GLN A 92 -0.13 9.65 -9.00
C GLN A 92 1.14 8.81 -9.17
N LEU A 93 2.23 9.39 -9.65
CA LEU A 93 3.53 8.70 -9.75
C LEU A 93 4.01 8.26 -8.36
N LEU A 94 3.95 9.15 -7.37
CA LEU A 94 4.34 8.84 -6.01
C LEU A 94 3.49 7.71 -5.39
N LEU A 95 2.18 7.73 -5.61
CA LEU A 95 1.29 6.67 -5.14
C LEU A 95 1.63 5.31 -5.80
N ALA A 96 1.99 5.32 -7.09
CA ALA A 96 2.41 4.11 -7.80
C ALA A 96 3.75 3.56 -7.30
N GLU A 97 4.72 4.43 -6.97
CA GLU A 97 5.99 4.01 -6.36
C GLU A 97 5.79 3.35 -5.00
N VAL A 98 4.91 3.92 -4.16
CA VAL A 98 4.58 3.33 -2.86
C VAL A 98 3.89 1.96 -3.03
N GLU A 99 2.95 1.84 -3.96
CA GLU A 99 2.29 0.56 -4.30
C GLU A 99 3.32 -0.49 -4.74
N ALA A 100 4.26 -0.11 -5.62
CA ALA A 100 5.31 -1.00 -6.09
C ALA A 100 6.22 -1.48 -4.94
N ASP A 101 6.59 -0.59 -4.03
CA ASP A 101 7.45 -0.94 -2.89
C ASP A 101 6.71 -1.83 -1.87
N ALA A 102 5.44 -1.55 -1.59
CA ALA A 102 4.62 -2.41 -0.73
C ALA A 102 4.52 -3.83 -1.30
N LEU A 103 4.33 -3.96 -2.63
CA LEU A 103 4.29 -5.24 -3.32
C LEU A 103 5.66 -5.96 -3.28
N ALA A 104 6.76 -5.23 -3.45
CA ALA A 104 8.11 -5.78 -3.39
C ALA A 104 8.43 -6.31 -1.98
N GLU A 105 8.05 -5.56 -0.94
CA GLU A 105 8.24 -5.96 0.46
C GLU A 105 7.41 -7.21 0.80
N GLN A 106 6.16 -7.26 0.34
CA GLN A 106 5.32 -8.45 0.50
C GLN A 106 5.88 -9.68 -0.23
N ALA A 107 6.47 -9.49 -1.41
CA ALA A 107 7.11 -10.57 -2.16
C ALA A 107 8.36 -11.10 -1.41
N ARG A 108 9.18 -10.21 -0.85
CA ARG A 108 10.34 -10.59 -0.03
C ARG A 108 9.94 -11.41 1.19
N ARG A 109 8.98 -10.92 1.98
CA ARG A 109 8.47 -11.65 3.16
C ARG A 109 7.96 -13.04 2.81
N ARG A 110 7.18 -13.18 1.73
CA ARG A 110 6.70 -14.50 1.25
C ARG A 110 7.85 -15.43 0.86
N SER A 111 8.89 -14.89 0.22
CA SER A 111 10.08 -15.69 -0.15
C SER A 111 10.85 -16.15 1.09
N GLU A 112 10.98 -15.30 2.10
CA GLU A 112 11.66 -15.63 3.36
C GLU A 112 10.89 -16.69 4.14
N GLU A 113 9.55 -16.55 4.22
CA GLU A 113 8.67 -17.55 4.84
C GLU A 113 8.76 -18.90 4.14
N HIS A 114 8.76 -18.91 2.80
CA HIS A 114 8.91 -20.14 2.02
C HIS A 114 10.25 -20.83 2.31
N ARG A 115 11.34 -20.07 2.30
CA ARG A 115 12.69 -20.59 2.61
C ARG A 115 12.75 -21.16 4.03
N ALA A 116 12.20 -20.45 5.01
CA ALA A 116 12.15 -20.93 6.39
C ALA A 116 11.32 -22.22 6.54
N ALA A 117 10.24 -22.36 5.76
CA ALA A 117 9.45 -23.59 5.73
C ALA A 117 10.24 -24.77 5.13
N GLU A 118 10.97 -24.54 4.04
CA GLU A 118 11.84 -25.56 3.42
C GLU A 118 12.94 -26.02 4.38
N GLU A 119 13.57 -25.10 5.09
CA GLU A 119 14.60 -25.41 6.10
C GLU A 119 14.04 -26.29 7.23
N ARG A 120 12.84 -25.97 7.72
CA ARG A 120 12.13 -26.80 8.72
C ARG A 120 11.81 -28.19 8.19
N VAL A 121 11.32 -28.29 6.95
CA VAL A 121 11.02 -29.60 6.32
C VAL A 121 12.30 -30.42 6.14
N ALA A 122 13.38 -29.81 5.69
CA ALA A 122 14.68 -30.48 5.54
C ALA A 122 15.25 -30.95 6.89
N GLU A 123 15.10 -30.15 7.95
CA GLU A 123 15.48 -30.55 9.30
C GLU A 123 14.63 -31.71 9.83
N LEU A 124 13.30 -31.67 9.64
CA LEU A 124 12.42 -32.77 10.03
C LEU A 124 12.75 -34.07 9.31
N ARG A 125 13.06 -34.01 8.00
CA ARG A 125 13.51 -35.18 7.23
C ARG A 125 14.83 -35.72 7.76
N ARG A 126 15.81 -34.86 8.08
CA ARG A 126 17.07 -35.28 8.69
C ARG A 126 16.85 -35.97 10.05
N ARG A 127 16.03 -35.38 10.93
CA ARG A 127 15.70 -35.98 12.23
C ARG A 127 14.97 -37.32 12.07
N ASN A 128 14.06 -37.43 11.11
CA ASN A 128 13.35 -38.67 10.83
C ASN A 128 14.28 -39.77 10.32
N ASN A 129 15.22 -39.45 9.42
CA ASN A 129 16.23 -40.41 8.96
C ASN A 129 17.09 -40.93 10.13
N VAL A 130 17.55 -40.05 11.03
CA VAL A 130 18.33 -40.45 12.21
C VAL A 130 17.54 -41.37 13.15
N LEU A 131 16.24 -41.11 13.33
CA LEU A 131 15.38 -41.96 14.16
C LEU A 131 15.02 -43.30 13.48
N GLY A 132 14.99 -43.35 12.15
CA GLY A 132 14.77 -44.57 11.38
C GLY A 132 15.98 -45.51 11.33
N GLU A 133 17.19 -45.02 11.63
CA GLU A 133 18.42 -45.82 11.74
C GLU A 133 18.59 -46.48 13.12
N ILE A 134 17.73 -46.16 14.09
CA ILE A 134 17.69 -46.82 15.39
C ILE A 134 16.78 -48.06 15.27
N GLU A 135 17.34 -49.17 14.77
CA GLU A 135 16.70 -50.49 14.87
C GLU A 135 16.68 -50.94 16.35
N TRP A 136 15.51 -51.39 16.82
CA TRP A 136 15.32 -52.02 18.14
C TRP A 136 15.63 -53.52 18.11
#